data_AF-A0A6J6GLV6-F1
#
_entry.id   AF-A0A6J6GLV6-F1
#
_cell.length_a   1.000
_cell.length_b   1.000
_cell.length_c   1.000
_cell.angle_alpha   90.00
_cell.angle_beta   90.00
_cell.angle_gamma   90.00
#
_symmetry.space_group_name_H-M   'P 1'
#
loop_
_entity.id
_entity.type
_entity.pdbx_description
1 polymer ?
#
loop_
_entity_poly.entity_id
_entity_poly.type
_entity_poly.pdbx_seq_one_letter_code
_entity_poly.pdbx_strand_id
1 'polypeptide(L)'
;MDGGKAICLTANNNIDLWDFEFEQPAPKIANENMFPKLITIPTTAGTGAETESTGMVTDSAKAMKFCVWHPNLKPSLALLDPELTVGLPANMTAWTGADALVHAIEAFLVPGFNPLCDALALEALSLISTWLPIVVAEPQNITARGGMHVGSCLAGISFLKGLGLVHAISHMIGAEFNTHHGLTNAIILPVVLRFNLPGMEDKVRRMAEAMKLPDHSVNGFITAVEAILDEIKIPKSLSEIGVPLDCVERISTKALKDSAARTNPRSATLAEVQALTQSAIVNAR
;
A
#
# COMPACT_ATOMS: atom_id res chain seq x y z
N MET A 1 0.54 -13.21 -5.69
CA MET A 1 -0.69 -13.06 -6.52
C MET A 1 -0.39 -12.46 -7.87
N ASP A 2 0.41 -11.40 -7.93
CA ASP A 2 0.79 -10.71 -9.17
C ASP A 2 1.31 -11.63 -10.27
N GLY A 3 2.18 -12.59 -9.94
CA GLY A 3 2.62 -13.60 -10.91
C GLY A 3 1.48 -14.44 -11.48
N GLY A 4 0.48 -14.80 -10.67
CA GLY A 4 -0.73 -15.49 -11.13
C GLY A 4 -1.57 -14.62 -12.06
N LYS A 5 -1.70 -13.32 -11.77
CA LYS A 5 -2.37 -12.35 -12.65
C LYS A 5 -1.65 -12.22 -13.99
N ALA A 6 -0.32 -12.09 -13.97
CA ALA A 6 0.50 -12.01 -15.16
C ALA A 6 0.37 -13.26 -16.04
N ILE A 7 0.34 -14.46 -15.44
CA ILE A 7 0.05 -15.71 -16.15
C ILE A 7 -1.36 -15.68 -16.74
N CYS A 8 -2.37 -15.22 -16.00
CA CYS A 8 -3.74 -15.14 -16.51
C CYS A 8 -3.86 -14.19 -17.72
N LEU A 9 -3.11 -13.08 -17.74
CA LEU A 9 -3.10 -12.13 -18.87
C LEU A 9 -2.63 -12.78 -20.17
N THR A 10 -1.70 -13.73 -20.10
CA THR A 10 -1.07 -14.33 -21.29
C THR A 10 -1.53 -15.75 -21.61
N ALA A 11 -2.18 -16.45 -20.67
CA ALA A 11 -2.47 -17.88 -20.79
C ALA A 11 -3.24 -18.32 -22.06
N ASN A 12 -4.16 -17.50 -22.56
CA ASN A 12 -5.05 -17.84 -23.67
C ASN A 12 -4.80 -16.99 -24.94
N ASN A 13 -3.65 -16.33 -25.06
CA ASN A 13 -3.31 -15.48 -26.20
C ASN A 13 -1.78 -15.43 -26.43
N ASN A 14 -1.36 -14.79 -27.53
CA ASN A 14 0.06 -14.60 -27.88
C ASN A 14 0.52 -13.14 -27.71
N ILE A 15 -0.17 -12.36 -26.88
CA ILE A 15 0.15 -10.95 -26.63
C ILE A 15 1.31 -10.90 -25.63
N ASP A 16 2.27 -10.00 -25.86
CA ASP A 16 3.40 -9.85 -24.94
C ASP A 16 2.91 -9.30 -23.59
N LEU A 17 3.49 -9.76 -22.48
CA LEU A 17 3.09 -9.31 -21.14
C LEU A 17 3.19 -7.78 -21.00
N TRP A 18 4.18 -7.16 -21.64
CA TRP A 18 4.41 -5.72 -21.55
C TRP A 18 3.41 -4.90 -22.36
N ASP A 19 2.64 -5.50 -23.27
CA ASP A 19 1.52 -4.83 -23.92
C ASP A 19 0.33 -4.62 -22.96
N PHE A 20 0.33 -5.30 -21.81
CA PHE A 20 -0.64 -5.10 -20.73
C PHE A 20 -0.19 -4.09 -19.67
N GLU A 21 0.90 -3.36 -19.91
CA GLU A 21 1.40 -2.33 -18.99
C GLU A 21 0.35 -1.21 -18.80
N PHE A 22 0.26 -0.68 -17.57
CA PHE A 22 -0.83 0.17 -17.14
C PHE A 22 -0.97 1.50 -17.89
N GLU A 23 0.13 2.09 -18.34
CA GLU A 23 0.11 3.31 -19.14
C GLU A 23 -0.15 3.04 -20.64
N GLN A 24 -0.21 1.78 -21.07
CA GLN A 24 -0.54 1.39 -22.45
C GLN A 24 -2.06 1.18 -22.64
N PRO A 25 -2.57 1.36 -23.88
CA PRO A 25 -3.93 0.95 -24.22
C PRO A 25 -4.12 -0.55 -23.99
N ALA A 26 -5.15 -0.91 -23.22
CA ALA A 26 -5.46 -2.32 -22.96
C ALA A 26 -5.64 -3.11 -24.28
N PRO A 27 -4.93 -4.23 -24.48
CA PRO A 27 -5.04 -5.03 -25.69
C PRO A 27 -6.46 -5.54 -25.93
N LYS A 28 -6.87 -5.70 -27.20
CA LYS A 28 -8.17 -6.29 -27.51
C LYS A 28 -8.12 -7.80 -27.33
N ILE A 29 -9.02 -8.31 -26.50
CA ILE A 29 -9.18 -9.75 -26.27
C ILE A 29 -10.39 -10.26 -27.05
N ALA A 30 -10.17 -11.27 -27.90
CA ALA A 30 -11.24 -11.94 -28.62
C ALA A 30 -12.13 -12.74 -27.64
N ASN A 31 -13.42 -12.85 -27.93
CA ASN A 31 -14.37 -13.57 -27.06
C ASN A 31 -14.03 -15.06 -26.91
N GLU A 32 -13.41 -15.68 -27.93
CA GLU A 32 -12.90 -17.06 -27.84
C GLU A 32 -11.69 -17.23 -26.91
N ASN A 33 -11.01 -16.14 -26.56
CA ASN A 33 -9.75 -16.12 -25.80
C ASN A 33 -9.91 -15.39 -24.46
N MET A 34 -11.08 -15.52 -23.80
CA MET A 34 -11.28 -14.94 -22.47
C MET A 34 -10.22 -15.40 -21.49
N PHE A 35 -9.86 -14.52 -20.54
CA PHE A 35 -8.90 -14.90 -19.51
C PHE A 35 -9.42 -16.04 -18.64
N PRO A 36 -8.52 -16.88 -18.07
CA PRO A 36 -8.90 -17.89 -17.10
C PRO A 36 -9.61 -17.28 -15.89
N LYS A 37 -10.46 -18.08 -15.23
CA LYS A 37 -11.02 -17.69 -13.93
C LYS A 37 -9.88 -17.58 -12.91
N LEU A 38 -9.75 -16.41 -12.30
CA LEU A 38 -8.77 -16.14 -11.27
C LEU A 38 -9.41 -16.25 -9.88
N ILE A 39 -8.92 -17.16 -9.03
CA ILE A 39 -9.30 -17.25 -7.62
C ILE A 39 -8.10 -16.84 -6.78
N THR A 40 -8.29 -15.89 -5.88
CA THR A 40 -7.25 -15.35 -5.02
C THR A 40 -7.45 -15.83 -3.59
N ILE A 41 -6.38 -16.32 -2.96
CA ILE A 41 -6.38 -16.82 -1.58
C ILE A 41 -5.21 -16.14 -0.86
N PRO A 42 -5.43 -15.05 -0.10
CA PRO A 42 -4.35 -14.33 0.56
C PRO A 42 -3.84 -15.14 1.76
N THR A 43 -2.52 -15.17 1.92
CA THR A 43 -1.86 -15.73 3.11
C THR A 43 -1.18 -14.63 3.95
N THR A 44 -1.39 -13.38 3.56
CA THR A 44 -0.91 -12.16 4.24
C THR A 44 -2.04 -11.15 4.31
N ALA A 45 -2.12 -10.37 5.39
CA ALA A 45 -3.00 -9.21 5.50
C ALA A 45 -2.16 -7.94 5.31
N GLY A 46 -2.12 -7.42 4.08
CA GLY A 46 -1.40 -6.18 3.76
C GLY A 46 -1.65 -5.64 2.36
N THR A 47 -1.31 -6.45 1.35
CA THR A 47 -1.19 -5.96 -0.04
C THR A 47 -2.52 -5.61 -0.70
N GLY A 48 -3.63 -6.26 -0.30
CA GLY A 48 -4.91 -6.14 -0.97
C GLY A 48 -4.90 -6.65 -2.42
N ALA A 49 -3.87 -7.40 -2.82
CA ALA A 49 -3.70 -7.85 -4.20
C ALA A 49 -4.80 -8.84 -4.64
N GLU A 50 -5.64 -9.32 -3.75
CA GLU A 50 -6.77 -10.19 -4.03
C GLU A 50 -7.97 -9.48 -4.65
N THR A 51 -8.04 -8.15 -4.57
CA THR A 51 -9.24 -7.34 -4.85
C THR A 51 -9.37 -6.92 -6.31
N GLU A 52 -8.24 -6.79 -7.01
CA GLU A 52 -8.20 -6.12 -8.32
C GLU A 52 -7.34 -6.83 -9.37
N SER A 53 -7.45 -6.37 -10.63
CA SER A 53 -6.78 -6.95 -11.79
C SER A 53 -5.29 -6.62 -11.91
N THR A 54 -4.84 -5.57 -11.22
CA THR A 54 -3.47 -5.05 -11.31
C THR A 54 -2.47 -6.01 -10.69
N GLY A 55 -1.36 -6.26 -11.38
CA GLY A 55 -0.24 -7.02 -10.85
C GLY A 55 1.06 -6.25 -11.04
N MET A 56 1.90 -6.17 -10.02
CA MET A 56 3.19 -5.51 -10.13
C MET A 56 4.27 -6.52 -10.54
N VAL A 57 4.88 -6.30 -11.71
CA VAL A 57 5.90 -7.18 -12.29
C VAL A 57 7.21 -6.41 -12.46
N THR A 58 8.32 -7.01 -12.02
CA THR A 58 9.65 -6.43 -12.17
C THR A 58 10.23 -6.76 -13.54
N ASP A 59 10.51 -5.74 -14.35
CA ASP A 59 11.35 -5.85 -15.54
C ASP A 59 12.82 -5.84 -15.09
N SER A 60 13.42 -7.03 -15.09
CA SER A 60 14.81 -7.21 -14.63
C SER A 60 15.83 -6.52 -15.54
N ALA A 61 15.51 -6.30 -16.82
CA ALA A 61 16.42 -5.61 -17.75
C ALA A 61 16.45 -4.10 -17.49
N LYS A 62 15.32 -3.52 -17.06
CA LYS A 62 15.21 -2.09 -16.72
C LYS A 62 15.43 -1.80 -15.24
N ALA A 63 15.48 -2.82 -14.39
CA ALA A 63 15.46 -2.70 -12.92
C ALA A 63 14.30 -1.81 -12.44
N MET A 64 13.13 -1.99 -13.05
CA MET A 64 11.93 -1.20 -12.78
C MET A 64 10.72 -2.10 -12.58
N LYS A 65 9.83 -1.69 -11.69
CA LYS A 65 8.55 -2.37 -11.45
C LYS A 65 7.49 -1.69 -12.31
N PHE A 66 6.74 -2.48 -13.07
CA PHE A 66 5.63 -2.03 -13.88
C PHE A 66 4.32 -2.65 -13.37
N CYS A 67 3.22 -1.93 -13.56
CA CYS A 67 1.89 -2.45 -13.30
C CYS A 67 1.35 -3.06 -14.59
N VAL A 68 0.94 -4.32 -14.57
CA VAL A 68 0.22 -4.97 -15.67
C VAL A 68 -1.23 -5.19 -15.29
N TRP A 69 -2.14 -5.03 -16.25
CA TRP A 69 -3.58 -5.14 -15.98
C TRP A 69 -4.38 -5.38 -17.26
N HIS A 70 -5.64 -5.79 -17.07
CA HIS A 70 -6.66 -5.68 -18.10
C HIS A 70 -8.03 -5.52 -17.43
N PRO A 71 -8.96 -4.68 -17.96
CA PRO A 71 -10.28 -4.46 -17.34
C PRO A 71 -11.12 -5.74 -17.21
N ASN A 72 -10.99 -6.66 -18.17
CA ASN A 72 -11.71 -7.94 -18.17
C ASN A 72 -11.06 -9.06 -17.31
N LEU A 73 -9.86 -8.87 -16.76
CA LEU A 73 -9.22 -9.86 -15.86
C LEU A 73 -9.52 -9.51 -14.40
N LYS A 74 -10.73 -9.82 -13.90
CA LYS A 74 -11.06 -9.60 -12.49
C LYS A 74 -10.93 -10.89 -11.68
N PRO A 75 -10.41 -10.86 -10.44
CA PRO A 75 -10.57 -11.97 -9.51
C PRO A 75 -12.05 -12.38 -9.45
N SER A 76 -12.33 -13.65 -9.74
CA SER A 76 -13.68 -14.22 -9.69
C SER A 76 -14.13 -14.52 -8.26
N LEU A 77 -13.17 -14.73 -7.36
CA LEU A 77 -13.38 -14.99 -5.94
C LEU A 77 -12.10 -14.64 -5.17
N ALA A 78 -12.24 -13.88 -4.10
CA ALA A 78 -11.22 -13.73 -3.06
C ALA A 78 -11.66 -14.52 -1.82
N LEU A 79 -10.90 -15.55 -1.44
CA LEU A 79 -11.18 -16.39 -0.28
C LEU A 79 -10.31 -15.93 0.90
N LEU A 80 -10.94 -15.18 1.81
CA LEU A 80 -10.30 -14.62 2.98
C LEU A 80 -10.39 -15.61 4.15
N ASP A 81 -9.43 -16.54 4.23
CA ASP A 81 -9.34 -17.50 5.32
C ASP A 81 -8.26 -17.05 6.33
N PRO A 82 -8.64 -16.64 7.55
CA PRO A 82 -7.66 -16.19 8.55
C PRO A 82 -6.71 -17.30 9.01
N GLU A 83 -7.10 -18.57 8.94
CA GLU A 83 -6.24 -19.69 9.36
C GLU A 83 -4.98 -19.78 8.48
N LEU A 84 -5.10 -19.42 7.21
CA LEU A 84 -3.97 -19.39 6.26
C LEU A 84 -2.95 -18.29 6.55
N THR A 85 -3.25 -17.38 7.48
CA THR A 85 -2.33 -16.30 7.89
C THR A 85 -1.63 -16.55 9.23
N VAL A 86 -2.03 -17.59 9.98
CA VAL A 86 -1.48 -17.91 11.31
C VAL A 86 0.02 -18.21 11.26
N GLY A 87 0.47 -18.86 10.18
CA GLY A 87 1.88 -19.21 9.98
C GLY A 87 2.79 -18.02 9.62
N LEU A 88 2.23 -16.82 9.39
CA LEU A 88 3.00 -15.66 9.02
C LEU A 88 3.84 -15.17 10.21
N PRO A 89 5.18 -15.04 10.09
CA PRO A 89 6.05 -14.57 11.16
C PRO A 89 5.61 -13.21 11.72
N ALA A 90 5.93 -12.94 12.99
CA ALA A 90 5.48 -11.72 13.68
C ALA A 90 5.95 -10.43 12.99
N ASN A 91 7.20 -10.38 12.53
CA ASN A 91 7.72 -9.24 11.77
C ASN A 91 6.98 -9.07 10.43
N MET A 92 6.72 -10.15 9.70
CA MET A 92 5.94 -10.09 8.46
C MET A 92 4.52 -9.60 8.72
N THR A 93 3.88 -10.10 9.78
CA THR A 93 2.55 -9.67 10.22
C THR A 93 2.51 -8.17 10.50
N ALA A 94 3.51 -7.65 11.23
CA ALA A 94 3.62 -6.21 11.50
C ALA A 94 3.82 -5.41 10.20
N TRP A 95 4.72 -5.84 9.31
CA TRP A 95 5.07 -5.10 8.11
C TRP A 95 3.94 -5.09 7.09
N THR A 96 3.25 -6.22 6.88
CA THR A 96 2.10 -6.28 5.98
C THR A 96 0.90 -5.55 6.59
N GLY A 97 0.68 -5.65 7.90
CA GLY A 97 -0.41 -4.92 8.54
C GLY A 97 -0.23 -3.40 8.49
N ALA A 98 1.00 -2.91 8.65
CA ALA A 98 1.33 -1.51 8.46
C ALA A 98 1.16 -1.06 7.00
N ASP A 99 1.41 -1.94 6.04
CA ASP A 99 1.12 -1.70 4.61
C ASP A 99 -0.37 -1.41 4.39
N ALA A 100 -1.25 -2.26 4.93
CA ALA A 100 -2.70 -2.04 4.85
C ALA A 100 -3.13 -0.74 5.55
N LEU A 101 -2.49 -0.38 6.67
CA LEU A 101 -2.73 0.90 7.35
C LEU A 101 -2.40 2.08 6.42
N VAL A 102 -1.26 2.04 5.75
CA VAL A 102 -0.82 3.05 4.79
C VAL A 102 -1.81 3.13 3.62
N HIS A 103 -2.22 1.98 3.06
CA HIS A 103 -3.21 1.93 1.98
C HIS A 103 -4.51 2.66 2.36
N ALA A 104 -5.08 2.34 3.53
CA ALA A 104 -6.32 2.97 3.99
C ALA A 104 -6.18 4.50 4.15
N ILE A 105 -5.07 4.95 4.73
CA ILE A 105 -4.80 6.37 4.95
C ILE A 105 -4.60 7.10 3.61
N GLU A 106 -3.71 6.61 2.75
CA GLU A 106 -3.42 7.27 1.47
C GLU A 106 -4.66 7.30 0.57
N ALA A 107 -5.38 6.18 0.42
CA ALA A 107 -6.58 6.09 -0.40
C ALA A 107 -7.67 7.08 0.05
N PHE A 108 -7.87 7.24 1.36
CA PHE A 108 -8.82 8.22 1.89
C PHE A 108 -8.36 9.65 1.59
N LEU A 109 -7.06 9.91 1.64
CA LEU A 109 -6.49 11.24 1.38
C LEU A 109 -6.52 11.62 -0.10
N VAL A 110 -6.48 10.67 -1.04
CA VAL A 110 -6.56 10.94 -2.48
C VAL A 110 -7.70 11.92 -2.82
N PRO A 111 -7.43 13.01 -3.58
CA PRO A 111 -8.45 13.91 -4.08
C PRO A 111 -9.40 13.21 -5.06
N GLY A 112 -10.70 13.44 -4.91
CA GLY A 112 -11.71 12.88 -5.80
C GLY A 112 -12.90 12.34 -5.03
N PHE A 113 -14.10 12.51 -5.61
CA PHE A 113 -15.33 12.03 -5.01
C PHE A 113 -15.56 10.56 -5.35
N ASN A 114 -15.36 9.69 -4.37
CA ASN A 114 -15.71 8.26 -4.46
C ASN A 114 -16.15 7.76 -3.08
N PRO A 115 -17.42 7.95 -2.70
CA PRO A 115 -17.93 7.62 -1.37
C PRO A 115 -17.79 6.15 -1.00
N LEU A 116 -17.83 5.25 -1.98
CA LEU A 116 -17.62 3.82 -1.75
C LEU A 116 -16.20 3.58 -1.25
N CYS A 117 -15.19 4.04 -1.99
CA CYS A 117 -13.79 3.87 -1.59
C CYS A 117 -13.48 4.60 -0.28
N ASP A 118 -14.04 5.79 -0.07
CA ASP A 118 -13.87 6.53 1.18
C ASP A 118 -14.46 5.79 2.40
N ALA A 119 -15.62 5.15 2.24
CA ALA A 119 -16.23 4.35 3.30
C ALA A 119 -15.40 3.10 3.62
N LEU A 120 -14.91 2.40 2.58
CA LEU A 120 -14.06 1.23 2.74
C LEU A 120 -12.72 1.58 3.38
N ALA A 121 -12.12 2.73 3.02
CA ALA A 121 -10.87 3.20 3.63
C ALA A 121 -11.04 3.47 5.14
N LEU A 122 -12.14 4.11 5.55
CA LEU A 122 -12.41 4.38 6.96
C LEU A 122 -12.70 3.10 7.76
N GLU A 123 -13.47 2.16 7.19
CA GLU A 123 -13.72 0.86 7.84
C GLU A 123 -12.42 0.04 7.95
N ALA A 124 -11.61 0.02 6.88
CA ALA A 124 -10.30 -0.60 6.90
C ALA A 124 -9.43 -0.01 8.01
N LEU A 125 -9.37 1.32 8.12
CA LEU A 125 -8.61 2.02 9.14
C LEU A 125 -9.11 1.66 10.56
N SER A 126 -10.42 1.54 10.76
CA SER A 126 -11.02 1.14 12.03
C SER A 126 -10.60 -0.28 12.44
N LEU A 127 -10.71 -1.24 11.51
CA LEU A 127 -10.33 -2.63 11.73
C LEU A 127 -8.82 -2.76 11.97
N ILE A 128 -8.00 -2.16 11.11
CA ILE A 128 -6.54 -2.28 11.16
C ILE A 128 -5.99 -1.67 12.45
N SER A 129 -6.42 -0.45 12.80
CA SER A 129 -5.96 0.20 14.05
C SER A 129 -6.37 -0.57 15.31
N THR A 130 -7.49 -1.29 15.27
CA THR A 130 -7.95 -2.16 16.37
C THR A 130 -7.14 -3.45 16.45
N TRP A 131 -6.97 -4.15 15.32
CA TRP A 131 -6.49 -5.54 15.32
C TRP A 131 -4.99 -5.69 15.08
N LEU A 132 -4.32 -4.71 14.48
CA LEU A 132 -2.90 -4.81 14.15
C LEU A 132 -2.02 -5.00 15.39
N PRO A 133 -2.13 -4.20 16.46
CA PRO A 133 -1.31 -4.42 17.66
C PRO A 133 -1.59 -5.78 18.31
N ILE A 134 -2.87 -6.16 18.35
CA ILE A 134 -3.33 -7.42 18.95
C ILE A 134 -2.75 -8.62 18.18
N VAL A 135 -2.84 -8.66 16.85
CA VAL A 135 -2.38 -9.81 16.07
C VAL A 135 -0.86 -9.96 16.10
N VAL A 136 -0.11 -8.86 16.29
CA VAL A 136 1.34 -8.90 16.44
C VAL A 136 1.73 -9.46 17.81
N ALA A 137 1.01 -9.09 18.87
CA ALA A 137 1.22 -9.60 20.23
C ALA A 137 0.72 -11.05 20.40
N GLU A 138 -0.40 -11.39 19.77
CA GLU A 138 -1.10 -12.67 19.86
C GLU A 138 -1.24 -13.31 18.46
N PRO A 139 -0.17 -13.86 17.87
CA PRO A 139 -0.17 -14.30 16.47
C PRO A 139 -1.11 -15.48 16.16
N GLN A 140 -1.61 -16.16 17.19
CA GLN A 140 -2.56 -17.28 17.09
C GLN A 140 -4.02 -16.83 17.25
N ASN A 141 -4.27 -15.54 17.50
CA ASN A 141 -5.61 -15.01 17.69
C ASN A 141 -6.35 -14.93 16.35
N ILE A 142 -7.20 -15.92 16.07
CA ILE A 142 -7.95 -16.04 14.81
C ILE A 142 -8.87 -14.84 14.56
N THR A 143 -9.46 -14.27 15.61
CA THR A 143 -10.30 -13.07 15.50
C THR A 143 -9.49 -11.88 15.03
N ALA A 144 -8.32 -11.64 15.63
CA ALA A 144 -7.44 -10.55 15.21
C ALA A 144 -6.87 -10.78 13.80
N ARG A 145 -6.53 -12.02 13.45
CA ARG A 145 -6.15 -12.43 12.08
C ARG A 145 -7.26 -12.12 11.08
N GLY A 146 -8.51 -12.49 11.39
CA GLY A 146 -9.67 -12.20 10.56
C GLY A 146 -9.95 -10.71 10.42
N GLY A 147 -9.89 -9.95 11.51
CA GLY A 147 -10.04 -8.50 11.51
C GLY A 147 -9.01 -7.80 10.62
N MET A 148 -7.75 -8.21 10.71
CA MET A 148 -6.69 -7.72 9.83
C MET A 148 -6.89 -8.14 8.37
N HIS A 149 -7.31 -9.37 8.12
CA HIS A 149 -7.52 -9.89 6.78
C HIS A 149 -8.63 -9.13 6.05
N VAL A 150 -9.75 -8.88 6.73
CA VAL A 150 -10.85 -8.05 6.21
C VAL A 150 -10.40 -6.61 6.04
N GLY A 151 -9.74 -6.03 7.06
CA GLY A 151 -9.23 -4.65 6.98
C GLY A 151 -8.29 -4.44 5.79
N SER A 152 -7.36 -5.37 5.56
CA SER A 152 -6.47 -5.36 4.39
C SER A 152 -7.23 -5.44 3.07
N CYS A 153 -8.23 -6.30 2.96
CA CYS A 153 -9.03 -6.41 1.74
C CYS A 153 -9.80 -5.11 1.45
N LEU A 154 -10.42 -4.52 2.47
CA LEU A 154 -11.12 -3.23 2.35
C LEU A 154 -10.17 -2.09 1.96
N ALA A 155 -8.98 -2.04 2.57
CA ALA A 155 -7.92 -1.10 2.18
C ALA A 155 -7.53 -1.31 0.72
N GLY A 156 -7.39 -2.57 0.30
CA GLY A 156 -7.12 -3.01 -1.06
C GLY A 156 -8.12 -2.50 -2.10
N ILE A 157 -9.41 -2.55 -1.78
CA ILE A 157 -10.47 -2.00 -2.64
C ILE A 157 -10.40 -0.47 -2.63
N SER A 158 -10.16 0.15 -1.48
CA SER A 158 -10.20 1.60 -1.33
C SER A 158 -9.16 2.34 -2.17
N PHE A 159 -7.96 1.76 -2.34
CA PHE A 159 -6.90 2.37 -3.12
C PHE A 159 -7.14 2.33 -4.63
N LEU A 160 -8.28 1.83 -5.11
CA LEU A 160 -8.76 2.07 -6.47
C LEU A 160 -8.78 3.57 -6.84
N LYS A 161 -8.90 4.46 -5.85
CA LYS A 161 -8.74 5.90 -6.03
C LYS A 161 -7.30 6.32 -6.39
N GLY A 162 -6.32 5.52 -6.01
CA GLY A 162 -4.90 5.83 -6.04
C GLY A 162 -4.28 5.76 -4.64
N LEU A 163 -2.99 6.09 -4.59
CA LEU A 163 -2.18 6.15 -3.37
C LEU A 163 -1.49 7.53 -3.31
N GLY A 164 -0.39 7.67 -2.57
CA GLY A 164 0.30 8.93 -2.42
C GLY A 164 1.82 8.83 -2.39
N LEU A 165 2.44 9.84 -1.78
CA LEU A 165 3.89 9.96 -1.72
C LEU A 165 4.57 8.86 -0.90
N VAL A 166 3.87 8.18 0.02
CA VAL A 166 4.47 7.06 0.76
C VAL A 166 4.84 5.95 -0.23
N HIS A 167 3.88 5.51 -1.04
CA HIS A 167 4.10 4.50 -2.07
C HIS A 167 5.08 4.98 -3.14
N ALA A 168 4.94 6.22 -3.62
CA ALA A 168 5.82 6.75 -4.66
C ALA A 168 7.31 6.71 -4.27
N ILE A 169 7.64 7.07 -3.02
CA ILE A 169 9.02 7.01 -2.51
C ILE A 169 9.42 5.55 -2.23
N SER A 170 8.54 4.78 -1.59
CA SER A 170 8.80 3.39 -1.20
C SER A 170 9.06 2.46 -2.39
N HIS A 171 8.34 2.61 -3.50
CA HIS A 171 8.57 1.83 -4.71
C HIS A 171 9.99 1.96 -5.23
N MET A 172 10.54 3.19 -5.20
CA MET A 172 11.89 3.45 -5.68
C MET A 172 12.94 2.87 -4.73
N ILE A 173 12.72 2.99 -3.42
CA ILE A 173 13.61 2.42 -2.41
C ILE A 173 13.60 0.89 -2.50
N GLY A 174 12.42 0.28 -2.56
CA GLY A 174 12.27 -1.17 -2.67
C GLY A 174 12.90 -1.73 -3.95
N ALA A 175 12.76 -1.02 -5.08
CA ALA A 175 13.38 -1.42 -6.33
C ALA A 175 14.92 -1.36 -6.30
N GLU A 176 15.50 -0.40 -5.59
CA GLU A 176 16.95 -0.18 -5.58
C GLU A 176 17.67 -0.97 -4.48
N PHE A 177 17.05 -1.09 -3.30
CA PHE A 177 17.67 -1.68 -2.10
C PHE A 177 17.04 -3.03 -1.68
N ASN A 178 16.04 -3.52 -2.42
CA ASN A 178 15.35 -4.78 -2.14
C ASN A 178 14.80 -4.85 -0.70
N THR A 179 14.34 -3.71 -0.17
CA THR A 179 13.70 -3.63 1.14
C THR A 179 12.29 -4.22 1.08
N HIS A 180 11.79 -4.72 2.22
CA HIS A 180 10.41 -5.18 2.29
C HIS A 180 9.44 -4.00 2.10
N HIS A 181 8.44 -4.15 1.23
CA HIS A 181 7.56 -3.05 0.83
C HIS A 181 6.79 -2.42 2.00
N GLY A 182 6.03 -3.23 2.75
CA GLY A 182 5.25 -2.73 3.89
C GLY A 182 6.10 -2.12 5.01
N LEU A 183 7.34 -2.60 5.18
CA LEU A 183 8.29 -2.04 6.15
C LEU A 183 8.74 -0.64 5.72
N THR A 184 9.09 -0.50 4.44
CA THR A 184 9.50 0.77 3.84
C THR A 184 8.35 1.79 3.89
N ASN A 185 7.13 1.37 3.54
CA ASN A 185 5.92 2.20 3.64
C ASN A 185 5.69 2.70 5.07
N ALA A 186 5.77 1.79 6.05
CA ALA A 186 5.57 2.10 7.46
C ALA A 186 6.58 3.14 7.99
N ILE A 187 7.85 3.04 7.59
CA ILE A 187 8.89 4.01 7.99
C ILE A 187 8.64 5.38 7.36
N ILE A 188 8.23 5.45 6.10
CA ILE A 188 8.04 6.71 5.37
C ILE A 188 6.76 7.44 5.82
N LEU A 189 5.72 6.70 6.23
CA LEU A 189 4.39 7.22 6.52
C LEU A 189 4.38 8.48 7.41
N PRO A 190 5.02 8.53 8.59
CA PRO A 190 4.96 9.69 9.48
C PRO A 190 5.48 10.98 8.81
N VAL A 191 6.55 10.87 8.02
CA VAL A 191 7.15 12.00 7.30
C VAL A 191 6.18 12.58 6.27
N VAL A 192 5.51 11.72 5.51
CA VAL A 192 4.53 12.13 4.50
C VAL A 192 3.26 12.67 5.14
N LEU A 193 2.82 12.13 6.29
CA LEU A 193 1.66 12.68 7.02
C LEU A 193 1.90 14.12 7.48
N ARG A 194 3.10 14.42 8.03
CA ARG A 194 3.46 15.79 8.43
C ARG A 194 3.45 16.76 7.25
N PHE A 195 3.68 16.29 6.03
CA PHE A 195 3.59 17.09 4.82
C PHE A 195 2.16 17.25 4.29
N ASN A 196 1.39 16.16 4.26
CA ASN A 196 0.07 16.10 3.63
C ASN A 196 -1.07 16.65 4.49
N LEU A 197 -1.06 16.39 5.80
CA LEU A 197 -2.22 16.63 6.66
C LEU A 197 -2.50 18.10 7.06
N PRO A 198 -1.52 19.03 7.13
CA PRO A 198 -1.83 20.42 7.42
C PRO A 198 -2.87 21.00 6.43
N GLY A 199 -3.98 21.53 6.94
CA GLY A 199 -5.10 22.01 6.11
C GLY A 199 -6.10 20.94 5.68
N MET A 200 -6.02 19.72 6.23
CA MET A 200 -6.94 18.61 5.97
C MET A 200 -7.72 18.18 7.22
N GLU A 201 -8.03 19.12 8.11
CA GLU A 201 -8.62 18.87 9.43
C GLU A 201 -9.89 18.02 9.37
N ASP A 202 -10.76 18.24 8.37
CA ASP A 202 -11.99 17.45 8.20
C ASP A 202 -11.71 15.98 7.85
N LYS A 203 -10.72 15.70 7.00
CA LYS A 203 -10.32 14.33 6.68
C LYS A 203 -9.66 13.67 7.89
N VAL A 204 -8.79 14.40 8.59
CA VAL A 204 -8.13 13.92 9.81
C VAL A 204 -9.17 13.57 10.87
N ARG A 205 -10.16 14.44 11.11
CA ARG A 205 -11.24 14.18 12.06
C ARG A 205 -11.95 12.86 11.76
N ARG A 206 -12.30 12.60 10.49
CA ARG A 206 -12.96 11.36 10.08
C ARG A 206 -12.08 10.12 10.26
N MET A 207 -10.78 10.22 9.95
CA MET A 207 -9.84 9.12 10.18
C MET A 207 -9.65 8.85 11.68
N ALA A 208 -9.51 9.91 12.49
CA ALA A 208 -9.40 9.81 13.94
C ALA A 208 -10.66 9.18 14.57
N GLU A 209 -11.85 9.56 14.10
CA GLU A 209 -13.12 8.94 14.52
C GLU A 209 -13.18 7.45 14.17
N ALA A 210 -12.76 7.07 12.96
CA ALA A 210 -12.70 5.66 12.56
C ALA A 210 -11.76 4.83 13.46
N MET A 211 -10.62 5.42 13.83
CA MET A 211 -9.66 4.84 14.77
C MET A 211 -10.06 4.99 16.25
N LYS A 212 -11.18 5.66 16.56
CA LYS A 212 -11.67 5.95 17.91
C LYS A 212 -10.64 6.71 18.77
N LEU A 213 -9.88 7.61 18.15
CA LEU A 213 -8.90 8.43 18.85
C LEU A 213 -9.57 9.54 19.65
N PRO A 214 -9.04 9.91 20.84
CA PRO A 214 -9.59 11.01 21.62
C PRO A 214 -9.21 12.40 21.08
N ASP A 215 -8.04 12.50 20.42
CA ASP A 215 -7.55 13.74 19.82
C ASP A 215 -7.73 13.67 18.30
N HIS A 216 -8.56 14.57 17.76
CA HIS A 216 -8.88 14.66 16.34
C HIS A 216 -8.02 15.71 15.59
N SER A 217 -7.01 16.29 16.26
CA SER A 217 -6.07 17.21 15.63
C SER A 217 -5.11 16.48 14.69
N VAL A 218 -4.50 17.23 13.75
CA VAL A 218 -3.45 16.72 12.85
C VAL A 218 -2.32 16.08 13.66
N ASN A 219 -1.83 16.75 14.70
CA ASN A 219 -0.74 16.24 15.53
C ASN A 219 -1.17 15.01 16.34
N GLY A 220 -2.39 15.00 16.89
CA GLY A 220 -2.93 13.86 17.62
C GLY A 220 -3.02 12.60 16.75
N PHE A 221 -3.51 12.75 15.53
CA PHE A 221 -3.59 11.65 14.57
C PHE A 221 -2.19 11.11 14.21
N ILE A 222 -1.24 11.99 13.88
CA ILE A 222 0.14 11.57 13.56
C ILE A 222 0.77 10.84 14.75
N THR A 223 0.62 11.37 15.97
CA THR A 223 1.14 10.77 17.20
C THR A 223 0.55 9.38 17.43
N ALA A 224 -0.75 9.20 17.20
CA ALA A 224 -1.40 7.89 17.35
C ALA A 224 -0.92 6.88 16.32
N VAL A 225 -0.72 7.29 15.06
CA VAL A 225 -0.15 6.43 14.02
C VAL A 225 1.28 6.03 14.40
N GLU A 226 2.12 6.98 14.83
CA GLU A 226 3.49 6.70 15.28
C GLU A 226 3.54 5.73 16.48
N ALA A 227 2.60 5.85 17.41
CA ALA A 227 2.47 4.94 18.55
C ALA A 227 2.17 3.50 18.10
N ILE A 228 1.26 3.30 17.13
CA ILE A 228 0.98 1.98 16.56
C ILE A 228 2.24 1.40 15.89
N LEU A 229 2.96 2.21 15.12
CA LEU A 229 4.20 1.79 14.45
C LEU A 229 5.29 1.39 15.45
N ASP A 230 5.42 2.13 16.57
CA ASP A 230 6.36 1.81 17.64
C ASP A 230 5.95 0.53 18.39
N GLU A 231 4.66 0.33 18.67
CA GLU A 231 4.14 -0.86 19.34
C GLU A 231 4.42 -2.14 18.55
N ILE A 232 4.25 -2.10 17.22
CA ILE A 232 4.56 -3.23 16.33
C ILE A 232 6.03 -3.28 15.88
N LYS A 233 6.90 -2.46 16.50
CA LYS A 233 8.36 -2.47 16.36
C LYS A 233 8.85 -2.19 14.93
N ILE A 234 8.21 -1.24 14.24
CA ILE A 234 8.75 -0.70 12.99
C ILE A 234 10.01 0.12 13.30
N PRO A 235 11.12 -0.03 12.55
CA PRO A 235 12.29 0.84 12.65
C PRO A 235 11.93 2.32 12.55
N LYS A 236 12.77 3.20 13.09
CA LYS A 236 12.51 4.65 13.17
C LYS A 236 13.07 5.44 12.00
N SER A 237 13.84 4.78 11.13
CA SER A 237 14.46 5.41 9.96
C SER A 237 14.79 4.37 8.89
N LEU A 238 14.93 4.80 7.63
CA LEU A 238 15.36 3.90 6.56
C LEU A 238 16.84 3.54 6.68
N SER A 239 17.65 4.36 7.37
CA SER A 239 19.05 4.03 7.64
C SER A 239 19.21 2.78 8.52
N GLU A 240 18.27 2.51 9.44
CA GLU A 240 18.24 1.29 10.25
C GLU A 240 18.04 0.01 9.43
N ILE A 241 17.51 0.12 8.21
CA ILE A 241 17.34 -0.99 7.28
C ILE A 241 18.31 -0.93 6.10
N GLY A 242 19.36 -0.10 6.20
CA GLY A 242 20.48 -0.06 5.27
C GLY A 242 20.31 0.86 4.05
N VAL A 243 19.33 1.76 4.04
CA VAL A 243 19.18 2.74 2.95
C VAL A 243 20.15 3.91 3.15
N PRO A 244 21.07 4.18 2.20
CA PRO A 244 22.07 5.24 2.33
C PRO A 244 21.49 6.63 2.01
N LEU A 245 22.08 7.68 2.59
CA LEU A 245 21.63 9.07 2.38
C LEU A 245 21.92 9.60 0.96
N ASP A 246 22.92 9.05 0.27
CA ASP A 246 23.34 9.50 -1.06
C ASP A 246 22.32 9.15 -2.17
N CYS A 247 21.29 8.35 -1.87
CA CYS A 247 20.26 7.98 -2.83
C CYS A 247 19.16 9.05 -2.99
N VAL A 248 19.09 10.05 -2.10
CA VAL A 248 17.98 11.03 -2.01
C VAL A 248 17.64 11.65 -3.36
N GLU A 249 18.62 12.15 -4.10
CA GLU A 249 18.39 12.82 -5.39
C GLU A 249 17.78 11.88 -6.43
N ARG A 250 18.37 10.69 -6.58
CA ARG A 250 17.96 9.68 -7.56
C ARG A 250 16.58 9.12 -7.23
N ILE A 251 16.33 8.78 -5.96
CA ILE A 251 15.03 8.27 -5.48
C ILE A 251 13.93 9.31 -5.69
N SER A 252 14.15 10.55 -5.27
CA SER A 252 13.14 11.61 -5.36
C SER A 252 12.76 11.94 -6.81
N THR A 253 13.75 11.95 -7.71
CA THR A 253 13.52 12.19 -9.14
C THR A 253 12.66 11.11 -9.79
N LYS A 254 12.87 9.84 -9.40
CA LYS A 254 12.06 8.72 -9.91
C LYS A 254 10.69 8.68 -9.24
N ALA A 255 10.60 8.96 -7.93
CA ALA A 255 9.36 8.94 -7.17
C ALA A 255 8.31 9.91 -7.73
N LEU A 256 8.72 11.10 -8.18
CA LEU A 256 7.82 12.06 -8.84
C LEU A 256 7.22 11.56 -10.16
N LYS A 257 7.83 10.55 -10.79
CA LYS A 257 7.32 9.94 -12.03
C LYS A 257 6.36 8.78 -11.75
N ASP A 258 6.34 8.27 -10.51
CA ASP A 258 5.44 7.20 -10.11
C ASP A 258 3.98 7.67 -10.17
N SER A 259 3.11 6.78 -10.64
CA SER A 259 1.67 7.04 -10.72
C SER A 259 1.04 7.44 -9.38
N ALA A 260 1.51 6.90 -8.26
CA ALA A 260 1.02 7.21 -6.92
C ALA A 260 1.30 8.68 -6.52
N ALA A 261 2.39 9.27 -7.01
CA ALA A 261 2.68 10.69 -6.76
C ALA A 261 1.62 11.61 -7.41
N ARG A 262 1.03 11.19 -8.53
CA ARG A 262 0.01 11.96 -9.26
C ARG A 262 -1.31 12.08 -8.50
N THR A 263 -1.61 11.11 -7.63
CA THR A 263 -2.84 11.05 -6.83
C THR A 263 -2.66 11.58 -5.41
N ASN A 264 -1.46 12.02 -5.02
CA ASN A 264 -1.21 12.56 -3.69
C ASN A 264 -2.07 13.83 -3.43
N PRO A 265 -2.66 14.00 -2.23
CA PRO A 265 -3.50 15.15 -1.88
C PRO A 265 -2.87 16.53 -2.09
N ARG A 266 -1.54 16.60 -1.92
CA ARG A 266 -0.76 17.83 -2.02
C ARG A 266 0.33 17.64 -3.06
N SER A 267 0.36 18.51 -4.09
CA SER A 267 1.47 18.50 -5.04
C SER A 267 2.79 18.81 -4.32
N ALA A 268 3.85 18.08 -4.66
CA ALA A 268 5.18 18.27 -4.09
C ALA A 268 6.19 18.60 -5.20
N THR A 269 7.05 19.58 -4.93
CA THR A 269 8.22 19.88 -5.74
C THR A 269 9.32 18.84 -5.53
N LEU A 270 10.30 18.76 -6.44
CA LEU A 270 11.46 17.86 -6.27
C LEU A 270 12.21 18.14 -4.96
N ALA A 271 12.39 19.41 -4.59
CA ALA A 271 13.05 19.79 -3.35
C ALA A 271 12.27 19.31 -2.11
N GLU A 272 10.94 19.38 -2.14
CA GLU A 272 10.11 18.83 -1.06
C GLU A 272 10.23 17.31 -0.97
N VAL A 273 10.14 16.58 -2.10
CA VAL A 273 10.31 15.11 -2.09
C VAL A 273 11.72 14.69 -1.63
N GLN A 274 12.75 15.46 -1.98
CA GLN A 274 14.11 15.27 -1.45
C GLN A 274 14.16 15.44 0.07
N ALA A 275 13.52 16.50 0.60
CA ALA A 275 13.46 16.73 2.04
C ALA A 275 12.68 15.62 2.78
N LEU A 276 11.57 15.13 2.20
CA LEU A 276 10.81 14.00 2.74
C LEU A 276 11.65 12.72 2.75
N THR A 277 12.31 12.41 1.62
CA THR A 277 13.15 11.21 1.50
C THR A 277 14.32 11.26 2.47
N GLN A 278 15.01 12.40 2.56
CA GLN A 278 16.09 12.62 3.51
C GLN A 278 15.62 12.46 4.97
N SER A 279 14.45 13.03 5.31
CA SER A 279 13.89 12.91 6.66
C SER A 279 13.55 11.45 6.98
N ALA A 280 12.95 10.71 6.04
CA ALA A 280 12.65 9.29 6.21
C ALA A 280 13.93 8.44 6.38
N ILE A 281 15.03 8.82 5.72
CA ILE A 281 16.32 8.12 5.86
C ILE A 281 16.97 8.38 7.21
N VAL A 282 16.99 9.62 7.67
CA VAL A 282 17.77 10.03 8.84
C VAL A 282 16.98 9.90 10.14
N ASN A 283 15.72 10.32 10.15
CA ASN A 283 14.90 10.40 11.36
C ASN A 283 13.41 10.50 11.00
N ALA A 284 12.76 9.37 10.71
CA ALA A 284 11.36 9.39 10.31
C ALA A 284 10.43 9.71 11.49
N ARG A 285 10.78 9.21 12.70
CA ARG A 285 10.13 9.52 13.98
C ARG A 285 11.00 9.14 15.18
#